data_AF-A0A3D4S641-F1
#
_entry.id   AF-A0A3D4S641-F1
#
_cell.length_a   1.000
_cell.length_b   1.000
_cell.length_c   1.000
_cell.angle_alpha   90.00
_cell.angle_beta   90.00
_cell.angle_gamma   90.00
#
_symmetry.space_group_name_H-M   'P 1'
#
loop_
_entity.id
_entity.type
_entity.pdbx_description
1 polymer ?
#
loop_
_entity_poly.entity_id
_entity_poly.type
_entity_poly.pdbx_seq_one_letter_code
_entity_poly.pdbx_strand_id
1 'polypeptide(L)'
;MNVLMFAAEYVGDNGGILIGSLLMALLIVAGVAVIAVAAVLYVKRGAKEALLAVGKTDGKATDVSENSVHDADETEPEALPEEPTVSMAELAATVDKTGVPEFIESILANLGDESKDVFSYRVIGRNYGAMNTMKDVRDYESEQAFATEFFKNANRFYRPFNAEIFTELYDRLKPSLSGDELSRLNVAYANALYYYRKDDPALVGKAIMMLKDDAEYHLAKDNTYFTKVPSLKKLILIYSARGDYREAIAYCDKAIAHKIYDVRQSGFEPRRRELIEKRDRAEARAARAAVKTAANE
;
A
#
# COMPACT_ATOMS: atom_id res chain seq x y z
N MET A 1 54.59 -20.59 8.33
CA MET A 1 54.27 -20.21 6.94
C MET A 1 53.54 -21.37 6.26
N ASN A 2 52.34 -21.77 6.73
CA ASN A 2 51.66 -23.02 6.28
C ASN A 2 50.12 -22.92 6.15
N VAL A 3 49.49 -21.75 6.31
CA VAL A 3 48.02 -21.60 6.17
C VAL A 3 47.64 -20.95 4.84
N LEU A 4 48.56 -20.22 4.21
CA LEU A 4 48.34 -19.56 2.91
C LEU A 4 48.50 -20.49 1.70
N MET A 5 49.01 -21.71 1.86
CA MET A 5 49.15 -22.67 0.75
C MET A 5 47.89 -23.52 0.51
N PHE A 6 47.02 -23.72 1.50
CA PHE A 6 45.80 -24.53 1.30
C PHE A 6 44.68 -23.79 0.54
N ALA A 7 44.67 -22.46 0.56
CA ALA A 7 43.69 -21.68 -0.19
C ALA A 7 44.07 -21.51 -1.67
N ALA A 8 45.35 -21.62 -2.01
CA ALA A 8 45.85 -21.42 -3.37
C ALA A 8 45.63 -22.65 -4.28
N GLU A 9 45.49 -23.84 -3.70
CA GLU A 9 45.27 -25.07 -4.47
C GLU A 9 43.78 -25.29 -4.81
N TYR A 10 42.85 -24.62 -4.12
CA TYR A 10 41.41 -24.72 -4.37
C TYR A 10 40.91 -23.81 -5.52
N VAL A 11 41.75 -22.90 -6.00
CA VAL A 11 41.46 -21.99 -7.13
C VAL A 11 42.04 -22.53 -8.45
N GLY A 12 42.88 -23.56 -8.38
CA GLY A 12 43.60 -24.11 -9.53
C GLY A 12 42.87 -25.21 -10.30
N ASP A 13 41.76 -25.74 -9.79
CA ASP A 13 41.02 -26.81 -10.46
C ASP A 13 39.52 -26.49 -10.43
N ASN A 14 38.82 -26.76 -11.52
CA ASN A 14 37.39 -26.43 -11.75
C ASN A 14 36.40 -27.06 -10.74
N GLY A 15 36.88 -27.67 -9.65
CA GLY A 15 36.11 -28.28 -8.58
C GLY A 15 35.29 -27.29 -7.74
N GLY A 16 35.77 -26.06 -7.52
CA GLY A 16 35.04 -25.05 -6.72
C GLY A 16 33.70 -24.61 -7.36
N ILE A 17 33.67 -24.48 -8.68
CA ILE A 17 32.46 -24.11 -9.45
C ILE A 17 31.50 -25.30 -9.55
N LEU A 18 32.03 -26.51 -9.75
CA LEU A 18 31.23 -27.74 -9.76
C LEU A 18 30.58 -28.01 -8.40
N ILE A 19 31.32 -27.87 -7.30
CA ILE A 19 30.78 -28.05 -5.95
C ILE A 19 29.77 -26.95 -5.60
N GLY A 20 30.04 -25.69 -5.94
CA GLY A 20 29.12 -24.58 -5.71
C GLY A 20 27.81 -24.70 -6.51
N SER A 21 27.89 -25.12 -7.77
CA SER A 21 26.71 -25.35 -8.62
C SER A 21 25.90 -26.58 -8.17
N LEU A 22 26.56 -27.64 -7.72
CA LEU A 22 25.88 -28.82 -7.15
C LEU A 22 25.14 -28.48 -5.86
N LEU A 23 25.74 -27.63 -5.01
CA LEU A 23 25.15 -27.20 -3.75
C LEU A 23 23.94 -26.28 -3.97
N MET A 24 24.01 -25.38 -4.94
CA MET A 24 22.85 -24.56 -5.35
C MET A 24 21.75 -25.40 -5.98
N ALA A 25 22.07 -26.38 -6.83
CA ALA A 25 21.09 -27.30 -7.39
C ALA A 25 20.39 -28.13 -6.30
N LEU A 26 21.14 -28.61 -5.30
CA LEU A 26 20.57 -29.32 -4.14
C LEU A 26 19.64 -28.43 -3.31
N LEU A 27 20.01 -27.16 -3.09
CA LEU A 27 19.15 -26.21 -2.36
C LEU A 27 17.87 -25.88 -3.12
N ILE A 28 17.93 -25.78 -4.45
CA ILE A 28 16.74 -25.57 -5.29
C ILE A 28 15.82 -26.80 -5.24
N VAL A 29 16.37 -28.00 -5.37
CA VAL A 29 15.58 -29.24 -5.29
C VAL A 29 14.96 -29.42 -3.90
N ALA A 30 15.72 -29.12 -2.84
CA ALA A 30 15.20 -29.14 -1.47
C ALA A 30 14.08 -28.10 -1.26
N GLY A 31 14.25 -26.87 -1.78
CA GLY A 31 13.24 -25.82 -1.71
C GLY A 31 11.95 -26.20 -2.44
N VAL A 32 12.06 -26.76 -3.65
CA VAL A 32 10.91 -27.24 -4.43
C VAL A 32 10.23 -28.42 -3.73
N ALA A 33 10.99 -29.33 -3.11
CA ALA A 33 10.43 -30.43 -2.34
C ALA A 33 9.66 -29.94 -1.10
N VAL A 34 10.17 -28.94 -0.38
CA VAL A 34 9.48 -28.32 0.76
C VAL A 34 8.18 -27.65 0.31
N ILE A 35 8.19 -26.93 -0.81
CA ILE A 35 6.99 -26.29 -1.37
C ILE A 35 5.97 -27.35 -1.82
N ALA A 36 6.41 -28.42 -2.47
CA ALA A 36 5.54 -29.51 -2.89
C ALA A 36 4.92 -30.27 -1.71
N VAL A 37 5.71 -30.54 -0.66
CA VAL A 37 5.21 -31.17 0.58
C VAL A 37 4.25 -30.23 1.30
N ALA A 38 4.55 -28.94 1.37
CA ALA A 38 3.64 -27.94 1.94
C ALA A 38 2.33 -27.85 1.16
N ALA A 39 2.37 -27.86 -0.17
CA ALA A 39 1.18 -27.87 -1.02
C ALA A 39 0.36 -29.15 -0.85
N VAL A 40 1.00 -30.33 -0.76
CA VAL A 40 0.30 -31.60 -0.51
C VAL A 40 -0.31 -31.63 0.89
N LEU A 41 0.39 -31.14 1.91
CA LEU A 41 -0.15 -31.04 3.27
C LEU A 41 -1.29 -30.03 3.34
N TYR A 42 -1.20 -28.90 2.63
CA TYR A 42 -2.25 -27.90 2.52
C TYR A 42 -3.51 -28.48 1.86
N VAL A 43 -3.37 -29.17 0.74
CA VAL A 43 -4.49 -29.85 0.05
C VAL A 43 -5.06 -30.98 0.91
N LYS A 44 -4.24 -31.75 1.63
CA LYS A 44 -4.71 -32.83 2.51
C LYS A 44 -5.42 -32.30 3.75
N ARG A 45 -5.01 -31.13 4.26
CA ARG A 45 -5.66 -30.43 5.37
C ARG A 45 -6.99 -29.82 4.92
N GLY A 46 -7.02 -29.16 3.76
CA GLY A 46 -8.24 -28.66 3.12
C GLY A 46 -9.21 -29.80 2.77
N ALA A 47 -8.73 -30.95 2.32
CA ALA A 47 -9.57 -32.13 2.06
C ALA A 47 -10.16 -32.73 3.35
N LYS A 48 -9.43 -32.69 4.47
CA LYS A 48 -9.90 -33.14 5.78
C LYS A 48 -10.94 -32.18 6.37
N GLU A 49 -10.74 -30.88 6.20
CA GLU A 49 -11.69 -29.83 6.61
C GLU A 49 -12.95 -29.85 5.73
N ALA A 50 -12.81 -30.11 4.43
CA ALA A 50 -13.93 -30.34 3.52
C ALA A 50 -14.72 -31.61 3.85
N LEU A 51 -14.07 -32.72 4.23
CA LEU A 51 -14.74 -33.95 4.68
C LEU A 51 -15.51 -33.74 5.99
N LEU A 52 -15.01 -32.89 6.89
CA LEU A 52 -15.71 -32.50 8.12
C LEU A 52 -16.88 -31.56 7.84
N ALA A 53 -16.80 -30.72 6.80
CA ALA A 53 -17.89 -29.86 6.36
C ALA A 53 -19.01 -30.62 5.64
N VAL A 54 -18.68 -31.66 4.86
CA VAL A 54 -19.65 -32.48 4.09
C VAL A 54 -20.47 -33.45 4.96
N GLY A 55 -20.06 -33.70 6.21
CA GLY A 55 -20.85 -34.50 7.17
C GLY A 55 -22.15 -33.84 7.66
N LYS A 56 -22.42 -32.58 7.26
CA LYS A 56 -23.67 -31.87 7.50
C LYS A 56 -24.22 -31.38 6.16
N THR A 57 -25.42 -31.85 5.84
CA THR A 57 -26.31 -31.44 4.73
C THR A 57 -26.13 -32.17 3.40
N ASP A 58 -26.95 -33.23 3.25
CA ASP A 58 -27.45 -33.71 1.96
C ASP A 58 -28.20 -32.59 1.22
N GLY A 59 -28.00 -32.46 -0.09
CA GLY A 59 -28.99 -31.80 -0.97
C GLY A 59 -28.48 -30.93 -2.12
N LYS A 60 -27.84 -31.55 -3.12
CA LYS A 60 -27.91 -31.24 -4.56
C LYS A 60 -27.24 -29.97 -5.13
N ALA A 61 -26.25 -30.25 -5.99
CA ALA A 61 -25.42 -29.37 -6.79
C ALA A 61 -26.13 -28.66 -7.97
N THR A 62 -25.57 -27.52 -8.39
CA THR A 62 -25.02 -27.29 -9.75
C THR A 62 -24.08 -26.09 -9.79
N ASP A 63 -22.82 -26.44 -10.01
CA ASP A 63 -21.75 -25.88 -10.86
C ASP A 63 -21.36 -24.39 -10.95
N VAL A 64 -20.04 -24.25 -11.05
CA VAL A 64 -19.14 -23.11 -10.89
C VAL A 64 -18.62 -22.64 -12.25
N SER A 65 -18.28 -21.34 -12.36
CA SER A 65 -17.05 -20.81 -13.01
C SER A 65 -17.24 -19.32 -13.34
N GLU A 66 -16.38 -18.35 -13.02
CA GLU A 66 -15.24 -18.21 -12.11
C GLU A 66 -14.89 -16.70 -12.21
N ASN A 67 -14.90 -15.96 -11.09
CA ASN A 67 -14.19 -14.68 -10.98
C ASN A 67 -14.06 -14.29 -9.50
N SER A 68 -12.90 -14.52 -8.90
CA SER A 68 -12.49 -13.75 -7.71
C SER A 68 -10.98 -13.83 -7.51
N VAL A 69 -10.27 -12.87 -8.09
CA VAL A 69 -9.01 -12.40 -7.51
C VAL A 69 -9.38 -11.56 -6.29
N HIS A 70 -9.52 -12.22 -5.14
CA HIS A 70 -9.33 -11.68 -3.80
C HIS A 70 -9.61 -12.78 -2.78
N ASP A 71 -8.68 -13.72 -2.65
CA ASP A 71 -8.47 -14.37 -1.36
C ASP A 71 -7.40 -13.55 -0.65
N ALA A 72 -7.87 -12.60 0.15
CA ALA A 72 -7.12 -12.20 1.32
C ALA A 72 -7.04 -13.43 2.21
N ASP A 73 -5.83 -13.94 2.37
CA ASP A 73 -5.46 -14.92 3.37
C ASP A 73 -5.97 -14.41 4.74
N GLU A 74 -7.11 -14.94 5.20
CA GLU A 74 -7.50 -14.89 6.61
C GLU A 74 -6.62 -15.89 7.37
N THR A 75 -5.32 -15.61 7.42
CA THR A 75 -4.51 -16.11 8.50
C THR A 75 -5.05 -15.43 9.76
N GLU A 76 -5.40 -16.22 10.79
CA GLU A 76 -5.70 -15.69 12.11
C GLU A 76 -4.68 -14.60 12.45
N PRO A 77 -5.12 -13.41 12.89
CA PRO A 77 -4.20 -12.31 13.12
C PRO A 77 -3.12 -12.77 14.09
N GLU A 78 -1.87 -12.80 13.62
CA GLU A 78 -0.72 -12.76 14.50
C GLU A 78 -1.02 -11.67 15.53
N ALA A 79 -1.09 -12.05 16.80
CA ALA A 79 -1.48 -11.15 17.87
C ALA A 79 -0.67 -9.86 17.71
N LEU A 80 -1.37 -8.75 17.41
CA LEU A 80 -0.75 -7.44 17.40
C LEU A 80 -0.03 -7.31 18.75
N PRO A 81 1.26 -6.93 18.81
CA PRO A 81 1.92 -6.64 20.07
C PRO A 81 0.98 -5.78 20.91
N GLU A 82 0.74 -6.25 22.14
CA GLU A 82 -0.17 -5.63 23.10
C GLU A 82 0.00 -4.10 23.07
N GLU A 83 -1.11 -3.37 23.13
CA GLU A 83 -1.02 -1.92 23.27
C GLU A 83 -0.06 -1.60 24.40
N PRO A 84 0.91 -0.70 24.20
CA PRO A 84 1.68 -0.24 25.33
C PRO A 84 0.67 0.29 26.34
N THR A 85 0.64 -0.31 27.53
CA THR A 85 -0.13 0.19 28.68
C THR A 85 0.35 1.57 29.14
N VAL A 86 1.43 2.05 28.52
CA VAL A 86 2.12 3.32 28.69
C VAL A 86 1.69 4.29 27.59
N SER A 87 1.39 5.52 27.97
CA SER A 87 0.91 6.56 27.04
C SER A 87 1.99 6.97 26.01
N MET A 88 1.57 7.50 24.86
CA MET A 88 2.52 8.03 23.86
C MET A 88 3.40 9.15 24.41
N ALA A 89 2.89 9.97 25.32
CA ALA A 89 3.64 11.03 25.99
C ALA A 89 4.78 10.47 26.85
N GLU A 90 4.51 9.43 27.64
CA GLU A 90 5.52 8.76 28.47
C GLU A 90 6.59 8.07 27.61
N LEU A 91 6.18 7.42 26.52
CA LEU A 91 7.10 6.81 25.56
C LEU A 91 7.97 7.87 24.87
N ALA A 92 7.39 8.99 24.45
CA ALA A 92 8.09 10.11 23.84
C ALA A 92 9.10 10.78 24.80
N ALA A 93 8.81 10.80 26.10
CA ALA A 93 9.70 11.35 27.11
C ALA A 93 11.00 10.55 27.30
N THR A 94 11.00 9.25 26.98
CA THR A 94 12.21 8.40 27.04
C THR A 94 13.13 8.53 25.83
N VAL A 95 12.70 9.23 24.79
CA VAL A 95 13.44 9.35 23.55
C VAL A 95 14.65 10.24 23.74
N ASP A 96 15.84 9.74 23.39
CA ASP A 96 17.02 10.59 23.28
C ASP A 96 16.83 11.59 22.14
N LYS A 97 16.86 12.87 22.48
CA LYS A 97 16.75 14.00 21.54
C LYS A 97 18.11 14.66 21.26
N THR A 98 19.20 14.08 21.77
CA THR A 98 20.55 14.58 21.51
C THR A 98 20.87 14.48 20.02
N GLY A 99 21.42 15.56 19.46
CA GLY A 99 21.83 15.63 18.05
C GLY A 99 20.69 15.58 17.04
N VAL A 100 19.44 15.76 17.47
CA VAL A 100 18.31 15.86 16.54
C VAL A 100 18.50 17.06 15.61
N PRO A 101 18.37 16.90 14.28
CA PRO A 101 18.55 18.01 13.35
C PRO A 101 17.53 19.14 13.54
N GLU A 102 17.93 20.39 13.26
CA GLU A 102 17.06 21.58 13.39
C GLU A 102 15.75 21.46 12.60
N PHE A 103 15.76 20.80 11.43
CA PHE A 103 14.55 20.63 10.63
C PHE A 103 13.52 19.72 11.34
N ILE A 104 13.97 18.75 12.14
CA ILE A 104 13.07 17.91 12.94
C ILE A 104 12.45 18.73 14.08
N GLU A 105 13.23 19.60 14.72
CA GLU A 105 12.70 20.50 15.75
C GLU A 105 11.68 21.48 15.16
N SER A 106 11.94 21.99 13.95
CA SER A 106 10.99 22.83 13.21
C SER A 106 9.69 22.08 12.87
N ILE A 107 9.77 20.82 12.45
CA ILE A 107 8.58 19.99 12.22
C ILE A 107 7.80 19.82 13.52
N LEU A 108 8.48 19.44 14.61
CA LEU A 108 7.83 19.27 15.91
C LEU A 108 7.14 20.56 16.36
N ALA A 109 7.72 21.74 16.16
CA ALA A 109 7.13 23.01 16.57
C ALA A 109 5.75 23.29 15.96
N ASN A 110 5.47 22.75 14.77
CA ASN A 110 4.22 22.96 14.04
C ASN A 110 3.15 21.88 14.30
N LEU A 111 3.48 20.84 15.06
CA LEU A 111 2.56 19.75 15.38
C LEU A 111 1.80 20.01 16.70
N GLY A 112 0.55 19.55 16.77
CA GLY A 112 -0.18 19.41 18.03
C GLY A 112 0.51 18.40 18.97
N ASP A 113 0.22 18.48 20.28
CA ASP A 113 0.94 17.71 21.30
C ASP A 113 0.86 16.19 21.07
N GLU A 114 -0.32 15.67 20.75
CA GLU A 114 -0.49 14.24 20.41
C GLU A 114 0.38 13.83 19.21
N SER A 115 0.41 14.66 18.17
CA SER A 115 1.23 14.43 16.98
C SER A 115 2.72 14.52 17.28
N LYS A 116 3.15 15.46 18.14
CA LYS A 116 4.54 15.57 18.59
C LYS A 116 5.00 14.33 19.34
N ASP A 117 4.15 13.77 20.20
CA ASP A 117 4.49 12.57 20.96
C ASP A 117 4.64 11.36 20.04
N VAL A 118 3.69 11.16 19.13
CA VAL A 118 3.75 10.10 18.11
C VAL A 118 4.99 10.27 17.22
N PHE A 119 5.26 11.50 16.75
CA PHE A 119 6.42 11.79 15.92
C PHE A 119 7.72 11.55 16.69
N SER A 120 7.84 12.05 17.92
CA SER A 120 9.04 11.88 18.75
C SER A 120 9.33 10.41 19.00
N TYR A 121 8.34 9.65 19.47
CA TYR A 121 8.52 8.23 19.78
C TYR A 121 8.90 7.42 18.53
N ARG A 122 8.22 7.65 17.42
CA ARG A 122 8.35 6.78 16.25
C ARG A 122 9.46 7.22 15.30
N VAL A 123 9.59 8.52 15.09
CA VAL A 123 10.56 9.08 14.16
C VAL A 123 11.92 9.23 14.82
N ILE A 124 11.99 9.92 15.96
CA ILE A 124 13.26 10.16 16.66
C ILE A 124 13.70 8.91 17.41
N GLY A 125 12.77 8.21 18.06
CA GLY A 125 13.03 6.94 18.75
C GLY A 125 13.13 5.72 17.83
N ARG A 126 12.95 5.89 16.50
CA ARG A 126 13.04 4.84 15.48
C ARG A 126 12.07 3.66 15.67
N ASN A 127 10.92 3.90 16.30
CA ASN A 127 9.89 2.90 16.54
C ASN A 127 8.91 2.78 15.34
N TYR A 128 9.44 2.30 14.20
CA TYR A 128 8.69 2.17 12.94
C TYR A 128 8.09 0.78 12.67
N GLY A 129 8.63 -0.25 13.33
CA GLY A 129 8.32 -1.67 13.06
C GLY A 129 9.31 -2.34 12.10
N ALA A 130 9.29 -3.68 12.03
CA ALA A 130 10.34 -4.48 11.38
C ALA A 130 10.42 -4.33 9.84
N MET A 131 9.34 -3.90 9.17
CA MET A 131 9.29 -3.79 7.70
C MET A 131 9.75 -2.43 7.16
N ASN A 132 10.11 -1.49 8.04
CA ASN A 132 10.45 -0.13 7.66
C ASN A 132 11.95 0.02 7.36
N THR A 133 12.31 0.84 6.37
CA THR A 133 13.71 1.05 5.96
C THR A 133 14.28 2.42 6.31
N MET A 134 13.54 3.26 7.04
CA MET A 134 13.98 4.59 7.45
C MET A 134 15.28 4.51 8.26
N LYS A 135 16.18 5.43 7.97
CA LYS A 135 17.41 5.65 8.74
C LYS A 135 17.09 6.37 10.04
N ASP A 136 18.11 6.52 10.90
CA ASP A 136 18.00 7.50 11.98
C ASP A 136 17.82 8.90 11.38
N VAL A 137 16.98 9.74 11.98
CA VAL A 137 16.79 11.13 11.53
C VAL A 137 18.10 11.91 11.47
N ARG A 138 19.06 11.54 12.32
CA ARG A 138 20.40 12.12 12.42
C ARG A 138 21.29 11.78 11.23
N ASP A 139 20.98 10.73 10.50
CA ASP A 139 21.76 10.25 9.35
C ASP A 139 21.29 10.87 8.02
N TYR A 140 20.27 11.73 8.05
CA TYR A 140 19.79 12.41 6.84
C TYR A 140 20.56 13.69 6.57
N GLU A 141 21.06 13.83 5.34
CA GLU A 141 21.79 15.01 4.88
C GLU A 141 20.90 16.26 4.74
N SER A 142 19.58 16.08 4.61
CA SER A 142 18.62 17.19 4.48
C SER A 142 17.19 16.78 4.87
N GLU A 143 16.37 17.79 5.17
CA GLU A 143 14.92 17.65 5.37
C GLU A 143 14.24 17.00 4.17
N GLN A 144 14.64 17.37 2.95
CA GLN A 144 14.09 16.81 1.71
C GLN A 144 14.37 15.31 1.58
N ALA A 145 15.59 14.87 1.92
CA ALA A 145 15.96 13.45 1.89
C ALA A 145 15.12 12.64 2.90
N PHE A 146 14.97 13.17 4.12
CA PHE A 146 14.13 12.58 5.15
C PHE A 146 12.66 12.47 4.70
N ALA A 147 12.04 13.58 4.28
CA ALA A 147 10.64 13.61 3.89
C ALA A 147 10.37 12.69 2.68
N THR A 148 11.28 12.67 1.71
CA THR A 148 11.18 11.77 0.55
C THR A 148 11.18 10.30 0.97
N GLU A 149 12.06 9.90 1.89
CA GLU A 149 12.11 8.53 2.38
C GLU A 149 10.90 8.19 3.26
N PHE A 150 10.42 9.15 4.05
CA PHE A 150 9.21 9.02 4.85
C PHE A 150 8.00 8.65 3.98
N PHE A 151 7.77 9.39 2.89
CA PHE A 151 6.65 9.10 1.96
C PHE A 151 6.84 7.78 1.20
N LYS A 152 8.07 7.37 0.88
CA LYS A 152 8.35 6.04 0.29
C LYS A 152 7.97 4.90 1.23
N ASN A 153 8.10 5.12 2.54
CA ASN A 153 7.79 4.14 3.57
C ASN A 153 6.37 4.29 4.16
N ALA A 154 5.54 5.19 3.64
CA ALA A 154 4.22 5.52 4.20
C ALA A 154 3.29 4.30 4.41
N ASN A 155 3.40 3.29 3.55
CA ASN A 155 2.61 2.05 3.62
C ASN A 155 3.30 0.90 4.38
N ARG A 156 4.52 1.12 4.89
CA ARG A 156 5.35 0.11 5.58
C ARG A 156 5.43 0.34 7.09
N PHE A 157 4.88 1.44 7.57
CA PHE A 157 4.82 1.73 8.99
C PHE A 157 3.87 0.74 9.67
N TYR A 158 4.33 0.12 10.77
CA TYR A 158 3.52 -0.84 11.52
C TYR A 158 2.19 -0.23 12.00
N ARG A 159 2.20 1.05 12.38
CA ARG A 159 0.99 1.85 12.62
C ARG A 159 0.96 3.08 11.72
N PRO A 160 -0.22 3.56 11.30
CA PRO A 160 -0.36 4.86 10.64
C PRO A 160 0.28 6.00 11.42
N PHE A 161 0.81 7.02 10.73
CA PHE A 161 0.92 8.36 11.31
C PHE A 161 -0.40 9.10 11.11
N ASN A 162 -0.71 10.06 11.97
CA ASN A 162 -1.92 10.86 11.82
C ASN A 162 -1.82 11.82 10.63
N ALA A 163 -2.97 12.35 10.20
CA ALA A 163 -3.06 13.21 9.03
C ALA A 163 -2.28 14.52 9.18
N GLU A 164 -2.13 15.02 10.41
CA GLU A 164 -1.38 16.25 10.71
C GLU A 164 0.10 16.08 10.36
N ILE A 165 0.74 15.00 10.80
CA ILE A 165 2.15 14.69 10.47
C ILE A 165 2.36 14.57 8.96
N PHE A 166 1.47 13.85 8.28
CA PHE A 166 1.54 13.75 6.82
C PHE A 166 1.35 15.09 6.12
N THR A 167 0.50 15.97 6.66
CA THR A 167 0.24 17.30 6.10
C THR A 167 1.47 18.19 6.26
N GLU A 168 2.05 18.24 7.46
CA GLU A 168 3.24 19.03 7.74
C GLU A 168 4.41 18.65 6.82
N LEU A 169 4.68 17.35 6.68
CA LEU A 169 5.75 16.86 5.80
C LEU A 169 5.44 17.07 4.31
N TYR A 170 4.16 16.97 3.92
CA TYR A 170 3.74 17.25 2.54
C TYR A 170 3.96 18.71 2.18
N ASP A 171 3.52 19.65 3.01
CA ASP A 171 3.60 21.08 2.74
C ASP A 171 5.06 21.59 2.69
N ARG A 172 5.96 20.94 3.44
CA ARG A 172 7.41 21.18 3.39
C ARG A 172 8.07 20.63 2.13
N LEU A 173 7.69 19.42 1.70
CA LEU A 173 8.32 18.76 0.57
C LEU A 173 7.79 19.26 -0.78
N LYS A 174 6.48 19.54 -0.87
CA LYS A 174 5.79 19.94 -2.11
C LYS A 174 6.47 21.06 -2.90
N PRO A 175 6.93 22.19 -2.30
CA PRO A 175 7.53 23.29 -3.05
C PRO A 175 8.81 22.91 -3.80
N SER A 176 9.48 21.83 -3.38
CA SER A 176 10.72 21.36 -4.00
C SER A 176 10.50 20.41 -5.18
N LEU A 177 9.26 19.97 -5.44
CA LEU A 177 8.94 18.96 -6.44
C LEU A 177 8.09 19.51 -7.58
N SER A 178 8.23 18.91 -8.77
CA SER A 178 7.40 19.24 -9.93
C SER A 178 7.14 18.01 -10.81
N GLY A 179 6.18 18.12 -11.73
CA GLY A 179 5.88 17.06 -12.70
C GLY A 179 5.58 15.70 -12.04
N ASP A 180 6.22 14.65 -12.53
CA ASP A 180 5.98 13.26 -12.09
C ASP A 180 6.33 13.03 -10.61
N GLU A 181 7.34 13.73 -10.08
CA GLU A 181 7.73 13.59 -8.68
C GLU A 181 6.66 14.17 -7.75
N LEU A 182 6.12 15.34 -8.11
CA LEU A 182 5.00 15.95 -7.41
C LEU A 182 3.74 15.07 -7.51
N SER A 183 3.44 14.49 -8.68
CA SER A 183 2.30 13.58 -8.83
C SER A 183 2.43 12.33 -7.94
N ARG A 184 3.63 11.76 -7.82
CA ARG A 184 3.89 10.65 -6.88
C ARG A 184 3.70 11.06 -5.43
N LEU A 185 4.19 12.23 -5.04
CA LEU A 185 3.98 12.77 -3.69
C LEU A 185 2.49 12.97 -3.41
N ASN A 186 1.75 13.58 -4.34
CA ASN A 186 0.30 13.78 -4.26
C ASN A 186 -0.43 12.45 -4.04
N VAL A 187 -0.06 11.40 -4.77
CA VAL A 187 -0.66 10.06 -4.58
C VAL A 187 -0.29 9.45 -3.23
N ALA A 188 0.96 9.58 -2.79
CA ALA A 188 1.39 9.07 -1.48
C ALA A 188 0.66 9.78 -0.33
N TYR A 189 0.52 11.11 -0.41
CA TYR A 189 -0.20 11.90 0.57
C TYR A 189 -1.72 11.63 0.52
N ALA A 190 -2.32 11.55 -0.66
CA ALA A 190 -3.73 11.18 -0.79
C ALA A 190 -4.00 9.76 -0.26
N ASN A 191 -3.06 8.83 -0.45
CA ASN A 191 -3.13 7.52 0.18
C ASN A 191 -3.12 7.64 1.69
N ALA A 192 -2.22 8.43 2.29
CA ALA A 192 -2.23 8.64 3.73
C ALA A 192 -3.57 9.22 4.22
N LEU A 193 -4.06 10.30 3.60
CA LEU A 193 -5.34 10.90 3.98
C LEU A 193 -6.51 9.91 3.84
N TYR A 194 -6.55 9.16 2.74
CA TYR A 194 -7.66 8.27 2.42
C TYR A 194 -7.60 6.92 3.13
N TYR A 195 -6.42 6.31 3.32
CA TYR A 195 -6.30 5.02 4.02
C TYR A 195 -6.58 5.17 5.52
N TYR A 196 -6.26 6.32 6.12
CA TYR A 196 -6.32 6.46 7.57
C TYR A 196 -7.66 6.97 8.09
N ARG A 197 -8.46 7.69 7.30
CA ARG A 197 -9.81 8.17 7.70
C ARG A 197 -10.76 8.31 6.51
N LYS A 198 -11.17 7.20 5.89
CA LYS A 198 -12.19 7.20 4.80
C LYS A 198 -13.52 7.83 5.21
N ASP A 199 -13.80 7.84 6.51
CA ASP A 199 -15.03 8.34 7.10
C ASP A 199 -14.96 9.84 7.45
N ASP A 200 -13.77 10.46 7.38
CA ASP A 200 -13.62 11.90 7.58
C ASP A 200 -13.86 12.64 6.26
N PRO A 201 -15.01 13.33 6.10
CA PRO A 201 -15.35 13.97 4.84
C PRO A 201 -14.41 15.13 4.49
N ALA A 202 -13.79 15.79 5.47
CA ALA A 202 -12.87 16.89 5.23
C ALA A 202 -11.55 16.38 4.64
N LEU A 203 -10.99 15.30 5.21
CA LEU A 203 -9.76 14.69 4.71
C LEU A 203 -9.96 14.04 3.34
N VAL A 204 -11.11 13.38 3.13
CA VAL A 204 -11.45 12.83 1.82
C VAL A 204 -11.65 13.93 0.77
N GLY A 205 -12.32 15.02 1.14
CA GLY A 205 -12.47 16.20 0.27
C GLY A 205 -11.13 16.79 -0.15
N LYS A 206 -10.20 16.96 0.81
CA LYS A 206 -8.83 17.43 0.54
C LYS A 206 -8.09 16.50 -0.42
N ALA A 207 -8.16 15.19 -0.19
CA ALA A 207 -7.52 14.19 -1.06
C ALA A 207 -8.08 14.22 -2.48
N ILE A 208 -9.41 14.31 -2.64
CA ILE A 208 -10.07 14.39 -3.95
C ILE A 208 -9.65 15.66 -4.69
N MET A 209 -9.70 16.82 -4.03
CA MET A 209 -9.35 18.10 -4.63
C MET A 209 -7.92 18.09 -5.19
N MET A 210 -6.95 17.68 -4.36
CA MET A 210 -5.55 17.60 -4.79
C MET A 210 -5.33 16.63 -5.94
N LEU A 211 -5.94 15.43 -5.89
CA LEU A 211 -5.82 14.45 -6.97
C LEU A 211 -6.48 14.92 -8.25
N LYS A 212 -7.60 15.66 -8.14
CA LYS A 212 -8.30 16.27 -9.27
C LYS A 212 -7.44 17.33 -9.93
N ASP A 213 -6.87 18.26 -9.17
CA ASP A 213 -6.01 19.32 -9.70
C ASP A 213 -4.80 18.73 -10.45
N ASP A 214 -4.15 17.72 -9.86
CA ASP A 214 -3.03 17.01 -10.47
C ASP A 214 -3.44 16.26 -11.75
N ALA A 215 -4.56 15.52 -11.70
CA ALA A 215 -5.07 14.79 -12.85
C ALA A 215 -5.46 15.73 -14.01
N GLU A 216 -6.10 16.86 -13.71
CA GLU A 216 -6.50 17.86 -14.70
C GLU A 216 -5.29 18.58 -15.30
N TYR A 217 -4.26 18.88 -14.49
CA TYR A 217 -2.98 19.38 -14.99
C TYR A 217 -2.34 18.42 -15.99
N HIS A 218 -2.36 17.11 -15.72
CA HIS A 218 -1.83 16.12 -16.65
C HIS A 218 -2.70 15.99 -17.90
N LEU A 219 -4.03 15.94 -17.76
CA LEU A 219 -4.96 15.87 -18.90
C LEU A 219 -4.88 17.09 -19.81
N ALA A 220 -4.57 18.27 -19.29
CA ALA A 220 -4.42 19.49 -20.08
C ALA A 220 -3.16 19.53 -20.97
N LYS A 221 -2.23 18.58 -20.82
CA LYS A 221 -1.02 18.54 -21.65
C LYS A 221 -1.31 17.86 -22.99
N ASP A 222 -0.92 18.53 -24.08
CA ASP A 222 -1.13 18.06 -25.46
C ASP A 222 -0.45 16.73 -25.83
N ASN A 223 0.45 16.21 -24.97
CA ASN A 223 1.25 15.02 -25.25
C ASN A 223 1.25 13.97 -24.12
N THR A 224 0.11 13.71 -23.46
CA THR A 224 -0.02 12.58 -22.52
C THR A 224 -0.41 11.25 -23.19
N TYR A 225 0.04 11.04 -24.43
CA TYR A 225 -0.16 9.77 -25.10
C TYR A 225 0.65 8.67 -24.41
N PHE A 226 0.00 7.57 -24.04
CA PHE A 226 0.67 6.35 -23.57
C PHE A 226 1.50 6.52 -22.28
N THR A 227 1.16 7.50 -21.45
CA THR A 227 1.75 7.68 -20.11
C THR A 227 0.82 7.15 -19.02
N LYS A 228 1.38 6.91 -17.82
CA LYS A 228 0.60 6.60 -16.63
C LYS A 228 0.43 7.89 -15.82
N VAL A 229 -0.79 8.14 -15.37
CA VAL A 229 -1.09 9.23 -14.44
C VAL A 229 -1.63 8.62 -13.14
N PRO A 230 -0.76 8.40 -12.13
CA PRO A 230 -1.15 7.70 -10.91
C PRO A 230 -2.25 8.42 -10.13
N SER A 231 -2.27 9.76 -10.14
CA SER A 231 -3.29 10.58 -9.47
C SER A 231 -4.67 10.38 -10.07
N LEU A 232 -4.79 10.38 -11.40
CA LEU A 232 -6.01 10.07 -12.14
C LEU A 232 -6.55 8.68 -11.77
N LYS A 233 -5.68 7.66 -11.79
CA LYS A 233 -6.06 6.30 -11.39
C LYS A 233 -6.57 6.28 -9.95
N LYS A 234 -5.86 6.93 -9.02
CA LYS A 234 -6.26 6.96 -7.62
C LYS A 234 -7.58 7.70 -7.41
N LEU A 235 -7.80 8.81 -8.11
CA LEU A 235 -9.05 9.58 -8.09
C LEU A 235 -10.25 8.72 -8.51
N ILE A 236 -10.13 8.00 -9.63
CA ILE A 236 -11.18 7.07 -10.12
C ILE A 236 -11.48 5.99 -9.08
N LEU A 237 -10.46 5.43 -8.42
CA LEU A 237 -10.65 4.44 -7.37
C LEU A 237 -11.39 5.01 -6.14
N ILE A 238 -11.08 6.25 -5.75
CA ILE A 238 -11.75 6.92 -4.63
C ILE A 238 -13.23 7.19 -4.96
N TYR A 239 -13.53 7.74 -6.14
CA TYR A 239 -14.93 7.93 -6.56
C TYR A 239 -15.69 6.60 -6.62
N SER A 240 -15.09 5.55 -7.19
CA SER A 240 -15.71 4.23 -7.25
C SER A 240 -16.01 3.65 -5.86
N ALA A 241 -15.09 3.78 -4.91
CA ALA A 241 -15.26 3.29 -3.55
C ALA A 241 -16.35 4.05 -2.77
N ARG A 242 -16.59 5.31 -3.12
CA ARG A 242 -17.66 6.15 -2.54
C ARG A 242 -19.03 5.94 -3.18
N GLY A 243 -19.12 5.13 -4.23
CA GLY A 243 -20.35 4.98 -5.02
C GLY A 243 -20.62 6.12 -6.00
N ASP A 244 -19.67 7.06 -6.14
CA ASP A 244 -19.71 8.19 -7.08
C ASP A 244 -19.37 7.72 -8.50
N TYR A 245 -20.08 6.71 -9.00
CA TYR A 245 -19.72 6.00 -10.24
C TYR A 245 -19.78 6.92 -11.48
N ARG A 246 -20.64 7.94 -11.48
CA ARG A 246 -20.73 8.90 -12.59
C ARG A 246 -19.43 9.67 -12.76
N GLU A 247 -18.85 10.18 -11.67
CA GLU A 247 -17.56 10.88 -11.69
C GLU A 247 -16.42 9.92 -12.06
N ALA A 248 -16.41 8.72 -11.50
CA ALA A 248 -15.42 7.70 -11.85
C ALA A 248 -15.42 7.38 -13.36
N ILE A 249 -16.59 7.23 -13.96
CA ILE A 249 -16.76 6.98 -15.40
C ILE A 249 -16.32 8.21 -16.22
N ALA A 250 -16.69 9.42 -15.80
CA ALA A 250 -16.31 10.64 -16.50
C ALA A 250 -14.77 10.80 -16.58
N TYR A 251 -14.05 10.47 -15.51
CA TYR A 251 -12.58 10.48 -15.54
C TYR A 251 -11.99 9.33 -16.38
N CYS A 252 -12.65 8.16 -16.45
CA CYS A 252 -12.28 7.13 -17.42
C CYS A 252 -12.45 7.62 -18.86
N ASP A 253 -13.55 8.31 -19.18
CA ASP A 253 -13.80 8.87 -20.52
C ASP A 253 -12.73 9.90 -20.91
N LYS A 254 -12.38 10.81 -20.00
CA LYS A 254 -11.26 11.74 -20.17
C LYS A 254 -9.95 10.98 -20.42
N ALA A 255 -9.65 9.95 -19.61
CA ALA A 255 -8.42 9.17 -19.76
C ALA A 255 -8.33 8.49 -21.14
N ILE A 256 -9.44 7.93 -21.64
CA ILE A 256 -9.54 7.26 -22.95
C ILE A 256 -9.32 8.28 -24.08
N ALA A 257 -9.97 9.44 -24.01
CA ALA A 257 -9.82 10.49 -25.02
C ALA A 257 -8.35 10.95 -25.16
N HIS A 258 -7.60 10.95 -24.06
CA HIS A 258 -6.18 11.29 -24.02
C HIS A 258 -5.24 10.08 -24.20
N LYS A 259 -5.78 8.87 -24.43
CA LYS A 259 -5.04 7.60 -24.56
C LYS A 259 -4.03 7.34 -23.42
N ILE A 260 -4.46 7.65 -22.20
CA ILE A 260 -3.69 7.39 -20.97
C ILE A 260 -3.78 5.90 -20.61
N TYR A 261 -2.68 5.32 -20.13
CA TYR A 261 -2.66 3.94 -19.66
C TYR A 261 -3.19 3.79 -18.23
N ASP A 262 -4.08 2.81 -18.01
CA ASP A 262 -4.49 2.35 -16.68
C ASP A 262 -3.49 1.33 -16.12
N VAL A 263 -3.18 0.32 -16.91
CA VAL A 263 -2.18 -0.73 -16.63
C VAL A 263 -1.18 -0.81 -17.77
N ARG A 264 -0.15 -1.66 -17.66
CA ARG A 264 0.92 -1.74 -18.67
C ARG A 264 0.30 -2.00 -20.06
N GLN A 265 0.39 -0.99 -20.93
CA GLN A 265 -0.06 -1.04 -22.32
C GLN A 265 -1.56 -1.30 -22.52
N SER A 266 -2.40 -0.97 -21.54
CA SER A 266 -3.87 -1.04 -21.66
C SER A 266 -4.51 0.24 -21.10
N GLY A 267 -5.50 0.75 -21.82
CA GLY A 267 -6.24 1.96 -21.48
C GLY A 267 -7.31 1.72 -20.41
N PHE A 268 -8.17 2.73 -20.22
CA PHE A 268 -9.21 2.73 -19.19
C PHE A 268 -10.53 2.08 -19.65
N GLU A 269 -10.62 1.57 -20.87
CA GLU A 269 -11.84 0.97 -21.44
C GLU A 269 -12.39 -0.21 -20.60
N PRO A 270 -11.55 -1.15 -20.08
CA PRO A 270 -12.05 -2.22 -19.23
C PRO A 270 -12.61 -1.69 -17.91
N ARG A 271 -11.88 -0.80 -17.24
CA ARG A 271 -12.32 -0.18 -15.97
C ARG A 271 -13.63 0.59 -16.15
N ARG A 272 -13.77 1.32 -17.25
CA ARG A 272 -15.00 2.05 -17.58
C ARG A 272 -16.19 1.09 -17.65
N ARG A 273 -16.04 -0.06 -18.32
CA ARG A 273 -17.10 -1.07 -18.45
C ARG A 273 -17.52 -1.62 -17.08
N GLU A 274 -16.54 -1.99 -16.25
CA GLU A 274 -16.80 -2.46 -14.88
C GLU A 274 -17.52 -1.41 -14.02
N LEU A 275 -17.18 -0.14 -14.17
CA LEU A 275 -17.82 0.95 -13.42
C LEU A 275 -19.27 1.18 -13.86
N ILE A 276 -19.59 1.03 -15.15
CA ILE A 276 -20.96 1.08 -15.65
C ILE A 276 -21.79 -0.06 -15.03
N GLU A 277 -21.26 -1.28 -15.04
CA GLU A 277 -21.95 -2.42 -14.42
C GLU A 277 -22.14 -2.25 -12.90
N LYS A 278 -21.19 -1.62 -12.21
CA LYS A 278 -21.33 -1.28 -10.78
C LYS A 278 -22.42 -0.23 -10.55
N ARG A 279 -22.45 0.83 -11.37
CA ARG A 279 -23.49 1.86 -11.33
C ARG A 279 -24.87 1.25 -11.52
N ASP A 280 -25.06 0.48 -12.59
CA ASP A 280 -26.37 -0.08 -12.94
C ASP A 280 -26.88 -1.03 -11.86
N ARG A 281 -25.99 -1.83 -11.26
CA ARG A 281 -26.32 -2.66 -10.09
C ARG A 281 -26.70 -1.83 -8.87
N ALA A 282 -26.01 -0.72 -8.60
CA ALA A 282 -26.33 0.15 -7.47
C ALA A 282 -27.69 0.85 -7.67
N GLU A 283 -27.97 1.36 -8.87
CA GLU A 283 -29.26 1.98 -9.22
C GLU A 283 -30.41 0.96 -9.12
N ALA A 284 -30.21 -0.27 -9.60
CA ALA A 284 -31.21 -1.33 -9.47
C ALA A 284 -31.48 -1.72 -8.01
N ARG A 285 -30.45 -1.74 -7.15
CA ARG A 285 -30.61 -1.99 -5.70
C ARG A 285 -31.38 -0.86 -5.03
N ALA A 286 -31.06 0.40 -5.35
CA ALA A 286 -31.75 1.57 -4.82
C ALA A 286 -33.23 1.58 -5.23
N ALA A 287 -33.54 1.26 -6.49
CA ALA A 287 -34.92 1.17 -6.97
C ALA A 287 -35.73 0.08 -6.23
N ARG A 288 -35.15 -1.11 -6.02
CA ARG A 288 -35.78 -2.19 -5.25
C ARG A 288 -36.01 -1.80 -3.78
N ALA A 289 -35.05 -1.12 -3.17
CA ALA A 289 -35.18 -0.63 -1.80
C ALA A 289 -36.33 0.39 -1.68
N ALA A 290 -36.43 1.34 -2.62
CA ALA A 290 -37.50 2.33 -2.65
C ALA A 290 -38.90 1.70 -2.76
N VAL A 291 -39.06 0.69 -3.62
CA VAL A 291 -40.32 -0.07 -3.73
C VAL A 291 -40.67 -0.78 -2.42
N LYS A 292 -39.68 -1.36 -1.74
CA LYS A 292 -39.90 -2.03 -0.44
C LYS A 292 -40.30 -1.05 0.67
N THR A 293 -39.69 0.14 0.72
CA THR A 293 -40.05 1.17 1.69
C THR A 293 -41.46 1.68 1.46
N ALA A 294 -41.83 1.97 0.21
CA ALA A 294 -43.17 2.44 -0.16
C ALA A 294 -44.28 1.39 0.05
N ALA A 295 -43.95 0.10 0.10
CA ALA A 295 -44.90 -0.97 0.39
C ALA A 295 -45.12 -1.21 1.89
N ASN A 296 -44.29 -0.61 2.75
CA ASN A 296 -44.33 -0.75 4.21
C ASN A 296 -44.79 0.54 4.93
N GLU A 297 -45.11 1.60 4.18
CA GLU A 297 -45.79 2.82 4.61
C GLU A 297 -47.30 2.73 4.32
#